data_AF-A0A7C9F6U8-F1
#
_entry.id   AF-A0A7C9F6U8-F1
#
_cell.length_a   1.000
_cell.length_b   1.000
_cell.length_c   1.000
_cell.angle_alpha   90.00
_cell.angle_beta   90.00
_cell.angle_gamma   90.00
#
_symmetry.space_group_name_H-M   'P 1'
#
loop_
_entity.id
_entity.type
_entity.pdbx_description
1 polymer ?
#
loop_
_entity_poly.entity_id
_entity_poly.type
_entity_poly.pdbx_seq_one_letter_code
_entity_poly.pdbx_strand_id
1 'polypeptide(L)'
;AKCINADAVDVTSREVGTYRYAAPEYLTSGILTKKVDVYSFGVVLFELITGKKRCMSEKEHGFMIEKWLPLALGDDIYEEVDARLGNAYDRDEMLRMAVCAAA
;
A
#
# COMPACT_ATOMS: atom_id res chain seq x y z
N ALA A 1 -5.78 6.84 -40.42
CA ALA A 1 -5.27 6.19 -39.20
C ALA A 1 -4.51 7.25 -38.40
N LYS A 2 -5.05 7.69 -37.26
CA LYS A 2 -4.47 8.75 -36.43
C LYS A 2 -3.74 8.06 -35.29
N CYS A 3 -2.43 8.28 -35.21
CA CYS A 3 -1.52 7.67 -34.25
C CYS A 3 -2.00 7.93 -32.83
N ILE A 4 -2.23 6.85 -32.07
CA ILE A 4 -2.46 6.92 -30.63
C ILE A 4 -1.09 7.10 -29.96
N ASN A 5 -0.93 8.23 -29.27
CA ASN A 5 0.25 8.50 -28.45
C ASN A 5 0.32 7.42 -27.35
N ALA A 6 1.46 6.75 -27.26
CA ALA A 6 1.81 5.93 -26.13
C ALA A 6 2.00 6.87 -24.93
N ASP A 7 0.97 7.01 -24.09
CA ASP A 7 1.06 7.55 -22.72
C ASP A 7 -0.27 7.53 -21.94
N ALA A 8 -1.36 7.00 -22.50
CA ALA A 8 -2.59 6.79 -21.75
C ALA A 8 -2.99 5.31 -21.81
N VAL A 9 -2.69 4.59 -20.74
CA VAL A 9 -3.36 3.31 -20.46
C VAL A 9 -4.81 3.66 -20.11
N ASP A 10 -5.65 3.66 -21.14
CA ASP A 10 -7.10 3.77 -21.02
C ASP A 10 -7.65 2.44 -20.51
N VAL A 11 -7.80 2.31 -19.19
CA VAL A 11 -8.43 1.15 -18.56
C VAL A 11 -9.91 1.43 -18.33
N THR A 12 -10.67 1.60 -19.40
CA THR A 12 -12.12 1.36 -19.35
C THR A 12 -12.37 -0.15 -19.48
N SER A 13 -11.98 -0.93 -18.48
CA SER A 13 -12.51 -2.28 -18.27
C SER A 13 -12.89 -2.43 -16.81
N ARG A 14 -14.21 -2.51 -16.63
CA ARG A 14 -14.99 -2.60 -15.40
C ARG A 14 -14.71 -3.88 -14.61
N GLU A 15 -13.50 -3.99 -14.10
CA GLU A 15 -13.13 -4.72 -12.90
C GLU A 15 -12.31 -3.72 -12.10
N VAL A 16 -12.99 -3.01 -11.20
CA VAL A 16 -12.36 -2.02 -10.34
C VAL A 16 -11.23 -2.75 -9.63
N GLY A 17 -9.98 -2.44 -9.98
CA GLY A 17 -8.80 -2.92 -9.25
C GLY A 17 -9.08 -2.77 -7.76
N THR A 18 -8.82 -3.81 -6.97
CA THR A 18 -9.41 -3.98 -5.65
C THR A 18 -9.29 -2.68 -4.84
N TYR A 19 -10.42 -1.97 -4.71
CA TYR A 19 -10.54 -0.60 -4.21
C TYR A 19 -9.71 -0.33 -2.94
N ARG A 20 -9.53 -1.38 -2.15
CA ARG A 20 -8.69 -1.50 -0.95
C ARG A 20 -7.23 -1.07 -1.09
N TYR A 21 -6.64 -1.11 -2.29
CA TYR A 21 -5.25 -0.71 -2.53
C TYR A 21 -5.14 0.65 -3.20
N ALA A 22 -6.27 1.30 -3.52
CA ALA A 22 -6.28 2.53 -4.30
C ALA A 22 -5.80 3.71 -3.46
N ALA A 23 -4.91 4.52 -4.02
CA ALA A 23 -4.48 5.76 -3.39
C ALA A 23 -5.66 6.75 -3.30
N PRO A 24 -5.82 7.50 -2.19
CA PRO A 24 -6.93 8.44 -2.03
C PRO A 24 -6.98 9.51 -3.14
N GLU A 25 -5.83 9.93 -3.65
CA GLU A 25 -5.72 10.83 -4.79
C GLU A 25 -6.17 10.19 -6.10
N TYR A 26 -6.00 8.88 -6.29
CA TYR A 26 -6.53 8.16 -7.44
C TYR A 26 -8.06 8.08 -7.37
N LEU A 27 -8.61 7.83 -6.19
CA LEU A 27 -10.06 7.80 -5.98
C LEU A 27 -10.72 9.16 -6.25
N THR A 28 -10.00 10.26 -5.98
CA THR A 28 -10.51 11.61 -6.17
C THR A 28 -10.31 12.14 -7.59
N SER A 29 -9.11 11.94 -8.16
CA SER A 29 -8.71 12.54 -9.44
C SER A 29 -8.91 11.62 -10.64
N GLY A 30 -8.96 10.30 -10.41
CA GLY A 30 -8.91 9.28 -11.46
C GLY A 30 -7.59 9.21 -12.22
N ILE A 31 -6.56 9.96 -11.78
CA ILE A 31 -5.28 10.04 -12.49
C ILE A 31 -4.37 8.90 -12.03
N LEU A 32 -4.02 8.03 -12.96
CA LEU A 32 -2.99 7.03 -12.73
C LEU A 32 -1.61 7.71 -12.74
N THR A 33 -0.86 7.57 -11.65
CA THR A 33 0.52 8.08 -11.58
C THR A 33 1.42 7.05 -10.91
N LYS A 34 2.74 7.19 -11.11
CA LYS A 34 3.73 6.36 -10.39
C LYS A 34 3.56 6.42 -8.87
N LYS A 35 3.05 7.53 -8.32
CA LYS A 35 2.81 7.66 -6.87
C LYS A 35 1.65 6.80 -6.39
N VAL A 36 0.60 6.67 -7.21
CA VAL A 36 -0.54 5.81 -6.92
C VAL A 36 -0.09 4.35 -6.85
N ASP A 37 0.78 3.91 -7.77
CA ASP A 37 1.33 2.56 -7.74
C ASP A 37 2.21 2.30 -6.50
N VAL A 38 3.01 3.30 -6.08
CA VAL A 38 3.83 3.20 -4.85
C VAL A 38 2.94 3.06 -3.61
N TYR A 39 1.85 3.85 -3.53
CA TYR A 39 0.87 3.72 -2.45
C TYR A 39 0.26 2.32 -2.41
N SER A 40 -0.24 1.83 -3.55
CA SER A 40 -0.83 0.49 -3.64
C SER A 40 0.16 -0.60 -3.23
N PHE A 41 1.43 -0.46 -3.59
CA PHE A 41 2.49 -1.38 -3.18
C PHE A 41 2.74 -1.32 -1.65
N GLY A 42 2.74 -0.14 -1.06
CA GLY A 42 2.87 0.03 0.40
C GLY A 42 1.74 -0.67 1.17
N VAL A 43 0.50 -0.58 0.68
CA VAL A 43 -0.65 -1.30 1.24
C VAL A 43 -0.45 -2.82 1.19
N VAL A 44 0.13 -3.35 0.10
CA VAL A 44 0.42 -4.79 -0.03
C VAL A 44 1.52 -5.22 0.93
N LEU A 45 2.63 -4.49 1.02
CA LEU A 45 3.69 -4.77 1.99
C LEU A 45 3.14 -4.79 3.42
N PHE A 46 2.24 -3.85 3.71
CA PHE A 46 1.58 -3.79 5.00
C PHE A 46 0.72 -5.03 5.32
N GLU A 47 -0.06 -5.50 4.35
CA GLU A 47 -0.85 -6.73 4.48
C GLU A 47 0.06 -7.95 4.70
N LEU A 48 1.24 -7.98 4.08
CA LEU A 48 2.23 -9.03 4.26
C LEU A 48 2.88 -9.01 5.66
N ILE A 49 3.28 -7.84 6.14
CA ILE A 49 3.91 -7.68 7.46
C ILE A 49 2.95 -8.13 8.56
N THR A 50 1.70 -7.69 8.49
CA THR A 50 0.72 -7.96 9.56
C THR A 50 -0.03 -9.27 9.40
N GLY A 51 -0.05 -9.85 8.20
CA GLY A 51 -0.86 -11.01 7.85
C GLY A 51 -2.37 -10.77 7.95
N LYS A 52 -2.80 -9.52 8.20
CA LYS A 52 -4.19 -9.13 8.39
C LYS A 52 -4.70 -8.55 7.08
N LYS A 53 -5.73 -9.18 6.51
CA LYS A 53 -6.44 -8.64 5.34
C LYS A 53 -7.23 -7.39 5.73
N ARG A 54 -6.58 -6.22 5.69
CA ARG A 54 -7.19 -4.93 6.06
C ARG A 54 -8.34 -4.61 5.12
N CYS A 55 -9.57 -4.66 5.61
CA CYS A 55 -10.71 -4.05 4.94
C CYS A 55 -10.62 -2.55 5.12
N MET A 56 -9.74 -1.88 4.38
CA MET A 56 -9.61 -0.43 4.45
C MET A 56 -10.89 0.20 3.91
N SER A 57 -11.70 0.73 4.82
CA SER A 57 -12.75 1.69 4.50
C SER A 57 -12.10 2.99 3.98
N GLU A 58 -12.87 3.85 3.31
CA GLU A 58 -12.41 5.19 2.86
C GLU A 58 -11.73 5.98 3.98
N LYS A 59 -12.23 5.85 5.21
CA LYS A 59 -11.68 6.54 6.38
C LYS A 59 -10.32 6.02 6.80
N GLU A 60 -9.97 4.78 6.48
CA GLU A 60 -8.71 4.14 6.88
C GLU A 60 -7.57 4.37 5.89
N HIS A 61 -7.85 4.81 4.66
CA HIS A 61 -6.84 5.09 3.64
C HIS A 61 -5.91 6.24 4.05
N GLY A 62 -6.44 7.36 4.54
CA GLY A 62 -5.61 8.48 5.03
C GLY A 62 -4.79 8.12 6.27
N PHE A 63 -5.33 7.24 7.13
CA PHE A 63 -4.68 6.80 8.37
C PHE A 63 -3.48 5.86 8.13
N MET A 64 -3.36 5.23 6.96
CA MET A 64 -2.30 4.27 6.66
C MET A 64 -0.91 4.90 6.59
N ILE A 65 -0.75 6.14 6.13
CA ILE A 65 0.58 6.77 6.11
C ILE A 65 0.85 7.49 7.43
N GLU A 66 -0.12 8.28 7.91
CA GLU A 66 0.04 9.11 9.11
C GLU A 66 0.29 8.30 10.38
N LYS A 67 -0.36 7.13 10.51
CA LYS A 67 -0.17 6.26 11.68
C LYS A 67 1.09 5.39 11.57
N TRP A 68 1.45 4.96 10.37
CA TRP A 68 2.46 3.91 10.21
C TRP A 68 3.89 4.41 10.07
N LEU A 69 4.10 5.63 9.59
CA LEU A 69 5.45 6.21 9.56
C LEU A 69 6.07 6.27 10.96
N PRO A 70 5.36 6.72 12.03
CA PRO A 70 5.88 6.62 13.40
C PRO A 70 6.12 5.18 13.88
N LEU A 71 5.23 4.24 13.53
CA LEU A 71 5.35 2.82 13.90
C LEU A 71 6.56 2.17 13.23
N ALA A 72 6.80 2.43 11.94
CA ALA A 72 7.93 1.91 11.18
C ALA A 72 9.28 2.54 11.60
N LEU A 73 9.24 3.72 12.22
CA LEU A 73 10.42 4.40 12.76
C LEU A 73 10.68 4.08 14.25
N GLY A 74 9.78 3.35 14.91
CA GLY A 74 9.89 2.92 16.31
C GLY A 74 10.05 1.41 16.46
N ASP A 75 10.29 0.95 17.69
CA ASP A 75 10.37 -0.49 18.01
C ASP A 75 8.99 -1.18 18.08
N ASP A 76 7.90 -0.42 17.99
CA ASP A 76 6.52 -0.94 18.13
C ASP A 76 6.04 -1.74 16.91
N ILE A 77 6.78 -1.71 15.78
CA ILE A 77 6.39 -2.44 14.57
C ILE A 77 6.32 -3.95 14.78
N TYR A 78 7.16 -4.50 15.66
CA TYR A 78 7.23 -5.94 15.92
C TYR A 78 5.98 -6.49 16.61
N GLU A 79 5.21 -5.64 17.30
CA GLU A 79 3.93 -6.02 17.91
C GLU A 79 2.82 -6.23 16.87
N GLU A 80 2.97 -5.62 15.69
CA GLU A 80 2.00 -5.70 14.60
C GLU A 80 2.33 -6.77 13.56
N VAL A 81 3.54 -7.34 13.62
CA VAL A 81 3.97 -8.45 12.76
C VAL A 81 3.05 -9.65 12.95
N ASP A 82 2.75 -10.35 11.85
CA ASP A 82 1.93 -11.56 11.86
C ASP A 82 2.46 -12.57 12.88
N ALA A 83 1.65 -12.86 13.91
CA ALA A 83 1.98 -13.82 14.96
C ALA A 83 2.30 -15.23 14.42
N ARG A 84 1.83 -15.57 13.21
CA ARG A 84 2.14 -16.84 12.54
C ARG A 84 3.60 -16.94 12.10
N LEU A 85 4.30 -15.81 11.92
CA LEU A 85 5.72 -15.79 11.59
C LEU A 85 6.58 -16.15 12.81
N GLY A 86 6.13 -15.91 14.04
CA GLY A 86 6.90 -16.19 15.25
C GLY A 86 8.28 -15.54 15.20
N ASN A 87 9.34 -16.34 15.21
CA ASN A 87 10.73 -15.87 15.06
C ASN A 87 11.33 -16.16 13.67
N ALA A 88 10.50 -16.56 12.70
CA ALA A 88 10.92 -16.97 11.36
C ALA A 88 11.02 -15.79 10.39
N TYR A 89 11.60 -14.67 10.83
CA TYR A 89 11.89 -13.51 9.99
C TYR A 89 13.11 -12.77 10.52
N ASP A 90 13.82 -12.09 9.61
CA ASP A 90 14.91 -11.20 9.98
C ASP A 90 14.35 -9.82 10.37
N ARG A 91 14.76 -9.30 11.53
CA ARG A 91 14.21 -8.04 12.06
C ARG A 91 14.65 -6.83 11.25
N ASP A 92 15.86 -6.84 10.70
CA ASP A 92 16.35 -5.73 9.88
C ASP A 92 15.64 -5.73 8.52
N GLU A 93 15.36 -6.89 7.94
CA GLU A 93 14.53 -6.99 6.72
C GLU A 93 13.09 -6.56 6.97
N MET A 94 12.51 -6.93 8.13
CA MET A 94 11.16 -6.50 8.50
C MET A 94 11.08 -4.98 8.65
N LEU A 95 12.07 -4.37 9.28
CA LEU A 95 12.16 -2.91 9.41
C LEU A 95 12.29 -2.24 8.03
N ARG A 96 13.12 -2.79 7.13
CA ARG A 96 13.22 -2.31 5.74
C ARG A 96 11.88 -2.37 5.02
N MET A 97 11.15 -3.48 5.14
CA MET A 97 9.82 -3.62 4.54
C MET A 97 8.83 -2.59 5.12
N ALA A 98 8.85 -2.37 6.43
CA ALA A 98 7.97 -1.40 7.09
C ALA A 98 8.25 0.05 6.66
N VAL A 99 9.53 0.43 6.57
CA VAL A 99 9.93 1.76 6.07
C VAL A 99 9.51 1.95 4.61
N CYS A 100 9.72 0.94 3.76
CA CYS A 100 9.28 0.97 2.37
C CYS A 100 7.76 1.08 2.23
N ALA A 101 6.99 0.48 3.15
CA ALA A 101 5.53 0.55 3.14
C ALA A 101 4.99 1.95 3.51
N ALA A 102 5.78 2.77 4.21
CA ALA A 102 5.42 4.11 4.66
C ALA A 102 5.94 5.25 3.74
N ALA A 103 6.54 4.91 2.59
CA ALA A 103 7.21 5.83 1.67
C ALA A 103 6.27 6.59 0.72
#